data_AF-A0A5N7AF02-F1
#
_entry.id   AF-A0A5N7AF02-F1
#
_cell.length_a   1.000
_cell.length_b   1.000
_cell.length_c   1.000
_cell.angle_alpha   90.00
_cell.angle_beta   90.00
_cell.angle_gamma   90.00
#
_symmetry.space_group_name_H-M   'P 1'
#
loop_
_entity.id
_entity.type
_entity.pdbx_description
1 polymer ?
#
loop_
_entity_poly.entity_id
_entity_poly.type
_entity_poly.pdbx_seq_one_letter_code
_entity_poly.pdbx_strand_id
1 'polypeptide(L)'
;MLPPSEHQPVSSRPLARGPPTFEPTSPLSLAISAILSLIPHPNERKPRTTEYLKRRREYAHCFAQTALGVIERDYELLSMSQDSQTGLADTIKAFERVPFHPKLEVPLEGVVTLSMLSIYEYAQRGNIDNMLQRANQALALAMSMALHEAVEEEQYADSKRRVWWMTYMMACQASAISGTSPAFDLYDPWFVTPYPEGWKLVIEAQQVLVESAVFASDLDRTMHEADDASWVSKRMEELDRQISSLLFHSRDAPLVSQMAPQPESIECMTSKTMRDFAEIKLHTARIKLHRLCAFQDILSGSIRHPNVSIPMDSNSRMDMPLEMSNGPSLVEDLSLMSQIHKLQMPFTSEESSKVCLHAALNIVTLLDNLLYPNHTSDILANTQYARGGSGSELPRTMPTVVCCGVQSSYAMLMLGLKARAIQHTTPGDISALDTTSLSDFRKELYHNLRLIVKFLENYSIAFEAIQGISDKLNQAIDREFLA
;
A
#
# COMPACT_ATOMS: atom_id res chain seq x y z
N MET A 1 3.14 5.21 -13.09
CA MET A 1 3.70 6.44 -13.65
C MET A 1 3.68 6.32 -15.16
N LEU A 2 3.05 7.25 -15.89
CA LEU A 2 3.14 7.30 -17.36
C LEU A 2 4.50 7.89 -17.77
N PRO A 3 4.96 7.67 -19.02
CA PRO A 3 6.19 8.30 -19.51
C PRO A 3 6.09 9.84 -19.44
N PRO A 4 7.19 10.58 -19.24
CA PRO A 4 7.13 12.03 -19.13
C PRO A 4 6.70 12.66 -20.46
N SER A 5 5.80 13.64 -20.38
CA SER A 5 5.43 14.49 -21.52
C SER A 5 6.62 15.35 -21.94
N GLU A 6 6.85 15.46 -23.25
CA GLU A 6 7.88 16.35 -23.83
C GLU A 6 7.53 17.84 -23.69
N HIS A 7 6.28 18.13 -23.35
CA HIS A 7 5.82 19.46 -22.99
C HIS A 7 5.48 19.47 -21.50
N GLN A 8 6.11 20.39 -20.74
CA GLN A 8 5.67 20.69 -19.38
C GLN A 8 4.17 21.01 -19.42
N PRO A 9 3.37 20.56 -18.43
CA PRO A 9 1.97 20.98 -18.37
C PRO A 9 1.96 22.51 -18.38
N VAL A 10 1.33 23.07 -19.42
CA VAL A 10 1.10 24.50 -19.51
C VAL A 10 0.51 24.91 -18.17
N SER A 11 1.13 25.87 -17.48
CA SER A 11 0.66 26.41 -16.22
C SER A 11 -0.82 26.75 -16.36
N SER A 12 -1.69 25.86 -15.90
CA SER A 12 -3.12 26.07 -15.89
C SER A 12 -3.39 27.01 -14.74
N ARG A 13 -3.15 28.30 -14.99
CA ARG A 13 -3.75 29.36 -14.19
C ARG A 13 -5.26 29.13 -14.24
N PRO A 14 -5.96 28.96 -13.11
CA PRO A 14 -7.41 28.88 -13.14
C PRO A 14 -7.94 30.26 -13.54
N LEU A 15 -8.15 30.47 -14.83
CA LEU A 15 -8.91 31.62 -15.33
C LEU A 15 -10.39 31.30 -15.15
N ALA A 16 -10.97 31.76 -14.04
CA ALA A 16 -12.41 31.73 -13.86
C ALA A 16 -13.01 33.05 -14.34
N ARG A 17 -13.63 33.05 -15.52
CA ARG A 17 -14.82 33.84 -15.88
C ARG A 17 -15.45 33.27 -17.16
N GLY A 18 -16.20 32.19 -17.00
CA GLY A 18 -17.00 31.53 -18.01
C GLY A 18 -17.66 30.28 -17.41
N PRO A 19 -18.72 29.72 -18.03
CA PRO A 19 -19.21 28.38 -17.64
C PRO A 19 -18.03 27.39 -17.70
N PRO A 20 -17.99 26.34 -16.86
CA PRO A 20 -16.88 25.39 -16.84
C PRO A 20 -16.66 24.83 -18.25
N THR A 21 -15.56 25.22 -18.89
CA THR A 21 -15.18 24.75 -20.23
C THR A 21 -14.54 23.37 -20.21
N PHE A 22 -14.26 22.84 -19.02
CA PHE A 22 -13.65 21.52 -18.82
C PHE A 22 -14.71 20.55 -18.29
N GLU A 23 -15.19 19.69 -19.19
CA GLU A 23 -15.97 18.50 -18.84
C GLU A 23 -15.04 17.29 -19.03
N PRO A 24 -14.59 16.61 -17.95
CA PRO A 24 -13.75 15.43 -18.08
C PRO A 24 -14.54 14.32 -18.78
N THR A 25 -14.17 14.00 -20.01
CA THR A 25 -14.87 13.00 -20.84
C THR A 25 -14.16 11.65 -20.89
N SER A 26 -12.84 11.62 -20.69
CA SER A 26 -12.07 10.37 -20.67
C SER A 26 -12.16 9.69 -19.30
N PRO A 27 -12.15 8.34 -19.23
CA PRO A 27 -12.26 7.61 -17.97
C PRO A 27 -11.10 7.98 -17.03
N LEU A 28 -9.90 8.21 -17.60
CA LEU A 28 -8.72 8.61 -16.84
C LEU A 28 -8.85 10.01 -16.23
N SER A 29 -9.36 10.97 -17.01
CA SER A 29 -9.60 12.34 -16.51
C SER A 29 -10.65 12.37 -15.38
N LEU A 30 -11.66 11.50 -15.47
CA LEU A 30 -12.68 11.32 -14.44
C LEU A 30 -12.12 10.68 -13.18
N ALA A 31 -11.32 9.60 -13.29
CA ALA A 31 -10.69 9.00 -12.11
C ALA A 31 -9.68 9.93 -11.43
N ILE A 32 -8.89 10.71 -12.20
CA ILE A 32 -8.03 11.76 -11.64
C ILE A 32 -8.88 12.79 -10.91
N SER A 33 -9.99 13.23 -11.51
CA SER A 33 -10.93 14.18 -10.89
C SER A 33 -11.57 13.61 -9.62
N ALA A 34 -11.86 12.30 -9.57
CA ALA A 34 -12.34 11.62 -8.39
C ALA A 34 -11.33 11.75 -7.24
N ILE A 35 -10.05 11.43 -7.48
CA ILE A 35 -8.98 11.54 -6.48
C ILE A 35 -8.74 13.00 -6.08
N LEU A 36 -8.64 13.93 -7.04
CA LEU A 36 -8.33 15.33 -6.76
C LEU A 36 -9.46 16.04 -6.00
N SER A 37 -10.71 15.69 -6.27
CA SER A 37 -11.86 16.26 -5.54
C SER A 37 -11.86 15.89 -4.06
N LEU A 38 -11.20 14.78 -3.69
CA LEU A 38 -10.97 14.41 -2.30
C LEU A 38 -9.92 15.29 -1.62
N ILE A 39 -9.04 15.98 -2.36
CA ILE A 39 -8.02 16.83 -1.76
C ILE A 39 -8.66 18.20 -1.43
N PRO A 40 -8.55 18.70 -0.18
CA PRO A 40 -9.12 20.00 0.12
C PRO A 40 -8.44 21.12 -0.67
N HIS A 41 -9.24 22.08 -1.11
CA HIS A 41 -8.73 23.25 -1.80
C HIS A 41 -7.76 24.03 -0.87
N PRO A 42 -6.61 24.50 -1.37
CA PRO A 42 -5.61 25.17 -0.53
C PRO A 42 -6.21 26.37 0.22
N ASN A 43 -7.09 27.16 -0.39
CA ASN A 43 -7.67 28.32 0.29
C ASN A 43 -8.74 28.00 1.36
N GLU A 44 -9.14 26.73 1.52
CA GLU A 44 -10.12 26.33 2.53
C GLU A 44 -9.48 26.26 3.92
N ARG A 45 -10.04 27.00 4.88
CA ARG A 45 -9.50 27.12 6.25
C ARG A 45 -10.04 26.04 7.18
N LYS A 46 -11.21 25.47 6.90
CA LYS A 46 -11.86 24.42 7.71
C LYS A 46 -12.19 23.17 6.87
N PRO A 47 -11.18 22.52 6.27
CA PRO A 47 -11.40 21.40 5.34
C PRO A 47 -12.03 20.15 5.98
N ARG A 48 -11.94 20.03 7.32
CA ARG A 48 -12.52 18.93 8.11
C ARG A 48 -13.99 19.14 8.51
N THR A 49 -14.64 20.23 8.07
CA THR A 49 -16.07 20.44 8.35
C THR A 49 -16.90 19.37 7.64
N THR A 50 -17.91 18.84 8.32
CA THR A 50 -18.77 17.75 7.82
C THR A 50 -19.40 18.04 6.46
N GLU A 51 -19.82 19.28 6.21
CA GLU A 51 -20.39 19.70 4.92
C GLU A 51 -19.37 19.59 3.77
N TYR A 52 -18.14 20.08 3.97
CA TYR A 52 -17.10 20.02 2.95
C TYR A 52 -16.60 18.60 2.70
N LEU A 53 -16.51 17.78 3.75
CA LEU A 53 -16.22 16.35 3.61
C LEU A 53 -17.28 15.65 2.77
N LYS A 54 -18.57 15.85 3.12
CA LYS A 54 -19.70 15.29 2.37
C LYS A 54 -19.67 15.70 0.90
N ARG A 55 -19.46 17.00 0.62
CA ARG A 55 -19.41 17.53 -0.75
C ARG A 55 -18.26 16.92 -1.56
N ARG A 56 -17.06 16.86 -1.00
CA ARG A 56 -15.89 16.23 -1.66
C ARG A 56 -16.15 14.76 -1.96
N ARG A 57 -16.72 14.02 -1.00
CA ARG A 57 -17.11 12.62 -1.17
C ARG A 57 -18.10 12.43 -2.30
N GLU A 58 -19.15 13.27 -2.37
CA GLU A 58 -20.19 13.20 -3.39
C GLU A 58 -19.63 13.45 -4.80
N TYR A 59 -18.79 14.48 -4.97
CA TYR A 59 -18.11 14.72 -6.25
C TYR A 59 -17.18 13.58 -6.63
N ALA A 60 -16.36 13.10 -5.69
CA ALA A 60 -15.43 12.01 -5.93
C ALA A 60 -16.17 10.74 -6.39
N HIS A 61 -17.29 10.43 -5.73
CA HIS A 61 -18.11 9.29 -6.07
C HIS A 61 -18.76 9.43 -7.45
N CYS A 62 -19.31 10.60 -7.77
CA CYS A 62 -19.90 10.89 -9.07
C CYS A 62 -18.86 10.71 -10.20
N PHE A 63 -17.66 11.26 -10.03
CA PHE A 63 -16.58 11.09 -11.01
C PHE A 63 -16.14 9.63 -11.14
N ALA A 64 -15.99 8.90 -10.03
CA ALA A 64 -15.62 7.48 -10.05
C ALA A 64 -16.67 6.62 -10.76
N GLN A 65 -17.96 6.83 -10.49
CA GLN A 65 -19.06 6.13 -11.17
C GLN A 65 -19.11 6.46 -12.66
N THR A 66 -18.95 7.73 -13.01
CA THR A 66 -18.91 8.16 -14.42
C THR A 66 -17.73 7.53 -15.14
N ALA A 67 -16.55 7.48 -14.52
CA ALA A 67 -15.37 6.82 -15.07
C ALA A 67 -15.62 5.34 -15.37
N LEU A 68 -16.25 4.62 -14.44
CA LEU A 68 -16.63 3.21 -14.63
C LEU A 68 -17.62 3.03 -15.78
N GLY A 69 -18.66 3.87 -15.85
CA GLY A 69 -19.62 3.82 -16.96
C GLY A 69 -18.99 4.15 -18.32
N VAL A 70 -17.95 4.98 -18.37
CA VAL A 70 -17.16 5.20 -19.58
C VAL A 70 -16.35 3.94 -19.94
N ILE A 71 -15.69 3.31 -18.98
CA ILE A 71 -14.94 2.05 -19.19
C ILE A 71 -15.86 0.93 -19.70
N GLU A 72 -17.05 0.78 -19.14
CA GLU A 72 -18.01 -0.26 -19.54
C GLU A 72 -18.40 -0.12 -21.02
N ARG A 73 -18.77 1.09 -21.44
CA ARG A 73 -19.05 1.38 -22.87
C ARG A 73 -17.83 1.17 -23.76
N ASP A 74 -16.66 1.61 -23.30
CA ASP A 74 -15.40 1.44 -24.02
C ASP A 74 -15.07 -0.05 -24.22
N TYR A 75 -15.31 -0.86 -23.20
CA TYR A 75 -15.06 -2.30 -23.23
C TYR A 75 -16.04 -3.05 -24.15
N GLU A 76 -17.33 -2.68 -24.13
CA GLU A 76 -18.31 -3.20 -25.08
C GLU A 76 -17.85 -2.98 -26.53
N LEU A 77 -17.35 -1.79 -26.86
CA LEU A 77 -16.82 -1.48 -28.19
C LEU A 77 -15.59 -2.33 -28.57
N LEU A 78 -14.69 -2.59 -27.62
CA LEU A 78 -13.54 -3.48 -27.84
C LEU A 78 -13.99 -4.91 -28.14
N SER A 79 -14.96 -5.41 -27.37
CA SER A 79 -15.47 -6.77 -27.56
C SER A 79 -16.12 -6.96 -28.94
N MET A 80 -16.92 -5.98 -29.38
CA MET A 80 -17.53 -6.03 -30.72
C MET A 80 -16.50 -5.94 -31.85
N SER A 81 -15.42 -5.19 -31.64
CA SER A 81 -14.34 -5.05 -32.63
C SER A 81 -13.56 -6.36 -32.82
N GLN A 82 -13.38 -7.16 -31.76
CA GLN A 82 -12.68 -8.45 -31.83
C GLN A 82 -13.46 -9.53 -32.60
N ASP A 83 -14.80 -9.47 -32.58
CA ASP A 83 -15.67 -10.40 -33.30
C ASP A 83 -15.76 -10.09 -34.80
N SER A 84 -15.50 -8.84 -35.19
CA SER A 84 -15.40 -8.41 -36.58
C SER A 84 -13.96 -8.58 -37.08
N GLN A 85 -13.74 -9.19 -38.25
CA GLN A 85 -12.40 -9.30 -38.87
C GLN A 85 -11.87 -7.95 -39.41
N THR A 86 -12.07 -6.85 -38.67
CA THR A 86 -11.65 -5.50 -39.00
C THR A 86 -10.45 -5.11 -38.13
N GLY A 87 -9.39 -4.62 -38.78
CA GLY A 87 -8.07 -4.45 -38.15
C GLY A 87 -7.99 -3.33 -37.11
N LEU A 88 -6.83 -3.25 -36.44
CA LEU A 88 -6.47 -2.30 -35.37
C LEU A 88 -6.83 -0.82 -35.65
N ALA A 89 -6.84 -0.42 -36.93
CA ALA A 89 -7.22 0.93 -37.36
C ALA A 89 -8.69 1.28 -37.09
N ASP A 90 -9.59 0.29 -37.08
CA ASP A 90 -11.00 0.49 -36.74
C ASP A 90 -11.24 0.49 -35.22
N THR A 91 -10.42 -0.21 -34.44
CA THR A 91 -10.42 -0.13 -32.96
C THR A 91 -10.01 1.26 -32.46
N ILE A 92 -9.07 1.92 -33.13
CA ILE A 92 -8.68 3.31 -32.83
C ILE A 92 -9.79 4.30 -33.22
N LYS A 93 -10.55 4.02 -34.28
CA LYS A 93 -11.74 4.82 -34.64
C LYS A 93 -12.94 4.58 -33.72
N ALA A 94 -12.99 3.45 -33.02
CA ALA A 94 -14.09 3.11 -32.11
C ALA A 94 -14.18 4.06 -30.91
N PHE A 95 -13.04 4.60 -30.46
CA PHE A 95 -12.99 5.61 -29.42
C PHE A 95 -12.99 7.01 -30.03
N GLU A 96 -14.15 7.66 -30.09
CA GLU A 96 -14.31 9.04 -30.56
C GLU A 96 -13.72 10.08 -29.56
N ARG A 97 -12.52 9.87 -29.01
CA ARG A 97 -11.88 10.81 -28.07
C ARG A 97 -10.38 11.00 -28.29
N VAL A 98 -9.91 12.18 -27.92
CA VAL A 98 -8.48 12.54 -27.88
C VAL A 98 -7.83 11.86 -26.67
N PRO A 99 -6.61 11.30 -26.79
CA PRO A 99 -5.89 10.72 -25.66
C PRO A 99 -5.60 11.76 -24.58
N PHE A 100 -5.79 11.36 -23.33
CA PHE A 100 -5.49 12.16 -22.15
C PHE A 100 -4.00 12.52 -22.04
N HIS A 101 -3.12 11.61 -22.48
CA HIS A 101 -1.67 11.80 -22.48
C HIS A 101 -1.09 11.43 -23.85
N PRO A 102 -0.20 12.24 -24.45
CA PRO A 102 0.29 12.03 -25.82
C PRO A 102 1.07 10.72 -26.01
N LYS A 103 1.65 10.17 -24.93
CA LYS A 103 2.37 8.88 -24.92
C LYS A 103 1.52 7.71 -24.42
N LEU A 104 0.21 7.86 -24.27
CA LEU A 104 -0.69 6.79 -23.85
C LEU A 104 -1.77 6.58 -24.91
N GLU A 105 -1.91 5.33 -25.37
CA GLU A 105 -2.99 4.98 -26.30
C GLU A 105 -4.35 5.02 -25.60
N VAL A 106 -5.37 5.51 -26.31
CA VAL A 106 -6.74 5.66 -25.79
C VAL A 106 -7.31 4.37 -25.17
N PRO A 107 -7.13 3.17 -25.78
CA PRO A 107 -7.64 1.92 -25.20
C PRO A 107 -7.04 1.59 -23.82
N LEU A 108 -5.81 2.05 -23.55
CA LEU A 108 -5.10 1.77 -22.29
C LEU A 108 -5.59 2.65 -21.13
N GLU A 109 -6.31 3.74 -21.41
CA GLU A 109 -6.85 4.63 -20.39
C GLU A 109 -7.77 3.89 -19.41
N GLY A 110 -8.56 2.93 -19.89
CA GLY A 110 -9.44 2.13 -19.05
C GLY A 110 -8.69 1.29 -18.01
N VAL A 111 -7.58 0.66 -18.42
CA VAL A 111 -6.71 -0.14 -17.53
C VAL A 111 -6.11 0.71 -16.42
N VAL A 112 -5.57 1.89 -16.78
CA VAL A 112 -5.00 2.84 -15.82
C VAL A 112 -6.08 3.37 -14.88
N THR A 113 -7.27 3.67 -15.42
CA THR A 113 -8.43 4.14 -14.64
C THR A 113 -8.84 3.12 -13.60
N LEU A 114 -9.00 1.84 -13.96
CA LEU A 114 -9.35 0.77 -13.02
C LEU A 114 -8.28 0.60 -11.93
N SER A 115 -7.00 0.72 -12.29
CA SER A 115 -5.89 0.68 -11.33
C SER A 115 -5.97 1.84 -10.31
N MET A 116 -6.30 3.05 -10.77
CA MET A 116 -6.50 4.21 -9.88
C MET A 116 -7.74 4.05 -9.00
N LEU A 117 -8.84 3.57 -9.56
CA LEU A 117 -10.09 3.37 -8.82
C LEU A 117 -9.99 2.23 -7.80
N SER A 118 -9.13 1.23 -8.00
CA SER A 118 -8.80 0.24 -6.96
C SER A 118 -8.26 0.92 -5.69
N ILE A 119 -7.34 1.89 -5.83
CA ILE A 119 -6.83 2.67 -4.69
C ILE A 119 -7.91 3.56 -4.08
N TYR A 120 -8.80 4.14 -4.90
CA TYR A 120 -9.95 4.91 -4.40
C TYR A 120 -10.87 4.06 -3.53
N GLU A 121 -11.25 2.86 -3.99
CA GLU A 121 -12.12 1.93 -3.24
C GLU A 121 -11.49 1.56 -1.89
N TYR A 122 -10.18 1.32 -1.87
CA TYR A 122 -9.43 1.05 -0.64
C TYR A 122 -9.33 2.27 0.29
N ALA A 123 -8.74 3.37 -0.17
CA ALA A 123 -8.33 4.46 0.70
C ALA A 123 -9.49 5.41 1.04
N GLN A 124 -10.39 5.66 0.10
CA GLN A 124 -11.54 6.53 0.35
C GLN A 124 -12.72 5.76 0.92
N ARG A 125 -13.08 4.62 0.32
CA ARG A 125 -14.29 3.88 0.68
C ARG A 125 -14.08 2.79 1.72
N GLY A 126 -12.85 2.32 1.92
CA GLY A 126 -12.56 1.20 2.82
C GLY A 126 -13.15 -0.12 2.33
N ASN A 127 -13.42 -0.25 1.02
CA ASN A 127 -14.06 -1.43 0.44
C ASN A 127 -13.03 -2.27 -0.32
N ILE A 128 -12.65 -3.38 0.31
CA ILE A 128 -11.58 -4.27 -0.17
C ILE A 128 -12.06 -5.19 -1.26
N ASP A 129 -13.30 -5.67 -1.15
CA ASP A 129 -13.93 -6.48 -2.19
C ASP A 129 -13.98 -5.71 -3.51
N ASN A 130 -14.39 -4.44 -3.47
CA ASN A 130 -14.37 -3.57 -4.64
C ASN A 130 -12.94 -3.24 -5.10
N MET A 131 -12.00 -2.97 -4.19
CA MET A 131 -10.59 -2.75 -4.54
C MET A 131 -10.05 -3.95 -5.34
N LEU A 132 -10.28 -5.17 -4.84
CA LEU A 132 -9.87 -6.43 -5.46
C LEU A 132 -10.57 -6.64 -6.79
N GLN A 133 -11.89 -6.43 -6.85
CA GLN A 133 -12.67 -6.52 -8.08
C GLN A 133 -12.13 -5.58 -9.16
N ARG A 134 -11.85 -4.31 -8.83
CA ARG A 134 -11.32 -3.33 -9.79
C ARG A 134 -9.89 -3.68 -10.23
N ALA A 135 -9.05 -4.16 -9.31
CA ALA A 135 -7.69 -4.60 -9.65
C ALA A 135 -7.72 -5.82 -10.61
N ASN A 136 -8.59 -6.80 -10.34
CA ASN A 136 -8.75 -7.98 -11.20
C ASN A 136 -9.37 -7.62 -12.56
N GLN A 137 -10.31 -6.66 -12.60
CA GLN A 137 -10.86 -6.15 -13.85
C GLN A 137 -9.76 -5.45 -14.68
N ALA A 138 -8.89 -4.66 -14.04
CA ALA A 138 -7.75 -4.04 -14.72
C ALA A 138 -6.80 -5.09 -15.31
N LEU A 139 -6.50 -6.14 -14.54
CA LEU A 139 -5.64 -7.25 -14.97
C LEU A 139 -6.24 -8.00 -16.16
N ALA A 140 -7.52 -8.37 -16.09
CA ALA A 140 -8.21 -9.06 -17.18
C ALA A 140 -8.21 -8.23 -18.47
N LEU A 141 -8.48 -6.91 -18.34
CA LEU A 141 -8.43 -6.00 -19.49
C LEU A 141 -7.01 -5.89 -20.07
N ALA A 142 -5.99 -5.73 -19.22
CA ALA A 142 -4.59 -5.68 -19.65
C ALA A 142 -4.16 -6.98 -20.36
N MET A 143 -4.57 -8.14 -19.85
CA MET A 143 -4.32 -9.43 -20.49
C MET A 143 -5.04 -9.56 -21.84
N SER A 144 -6.29 -9.12 -21.93
CA SER A 144 -7.06 -9.12 -23.20
C SER A 144 -6.44 -8.24 -24.29
N MET A 145 -5.63 -7.26 -23.89
CA MET A 145 -4.86 -6.38 -24.77
C MET A 145 -3.42 -6.87 -25.00
N ALA A 146 -3.09 -8.09 -24.58
CA ALA A 146 -1.76 -8.70 -24.68
C ALA A 146 -0.62 -7.87 -24.06
N LEU A 147 -0.92 -7.03 -23.05
CA LEU A 147 0.09 -6.17 -22.42
C LEU A 147 1.17 -6.94 -21.66
N HIS A 148 0.91 -8.21 -21.33
CA HIS A 148 1.85 -9.13 -20.72
C HIS A 148 2.90 -9.66 -21.72
N GLU A 149 2.66 -9.49 -23.01
CA GLU A 149 3.54 -9.88 -24.12
C GLU A 149 4.06 -8.67 -24.90
N ALA A 150 4.03 -7.46 -24.32
CA ALA A 150 4.40 -6.20 -24.98
C ALA A 150 5.93 -6.05 -25.17
N VAL A 151 6.48 -6.83 -26.11
CA VAL A 151 7.91 -6.85 -26.47
C VAL A 151 8.28 -5.89 -27.60
N GLU A 152 7.30 -5.45 -28.38
CA GLU A 152 7.51 -4.61 -29.56
C GLU A 152 8.02 -3.20 -29.20
N GLU A 153 8.96 -2.69 -29.98
CA GLU A 153 9.55 -1.35 -29.82
C GLU A 153 8.84 -0.34 -30.73
N GLU A 154 7.63 0.02 -30.35
CA GLU A 154 6.77 1.00 -31.02
C GLU A 154 6.73 2.35 -30.28
N GLN A 155 6.05 3.35 -30.87
CA GLN A 155 5.87 4.68 -30.27
C GLN A 155 5.30 4.63 -28.84
N TYR A 156 4.47 3.63 -28.52
CA TYR A 156 3.83 3.46 -27.22
C TYR A 156 4.42 2.32 -26.37
N ALA A 157 5.58 1.75 -26.76
CA ALA A 157 6.17 0.61 -26.07
C ALA A 157 6.41 0.85 -24.57
N ASP A 158 7.00 2.00 -24.21
CA ASP A 158 7.27 2.34 -22.81
C ASP A 158 5.97 2.49 -21.99
N SER A 159 4.92 3.09 -22.54
CA SER A 159 3.65 3.21 -21.83
C SER A 159 2.94 1.87 -21.69
N LYS A 160 2.95 1.00 -22.72
CA LYS A 160 2.43 -0.38 -22.63
C LYS A 160 3.13 -1.16 -21.51
N ARG A 161 4.47 -1.12 -21.44
CA ARG A 161 5.27 -1.75 -20.37
C ARG A 161 4.92 -1.20 -18.98
N ARG A 162 4.87 0.12 -18.84
CA ARG A 162 4.51 0.78 -17.57
C ARG A 162 3.08 0.42 -17.15
N VAL A 163 2.12 0.39 -18.08
CA VAL A 163 0.71 0.02 -17.80
C VAL A 163 0.61 -1.43 -17.34
N TRP A 164 1.29 -2.35 -18.01
CA TRP A 164 1.36 -3.75 -17.59
C TRP A 164 1.89 -3.88 -16.16
N TRP A 165 3.11 -3.39 -15.90
CA TRP A 165 3.75 -3.57 -14.61
C TRP A 165 3.06 -2.79 -13.46
N MET A 166 2.41 -1.65 -13.75
CA MET A 166 1.52 -1.00 -12.78
C MET A 166 0.32 -1.89 -12.42
N THR A 167 -0.34 -2.46 -13.43
CA THR A 167 -1.53 -3.31 -13.25
C THR A 167 -1.16 -4.57 -12.48
N TYR A 168 -0.05 -5.20 -12.84
CA TYR A 168 0.56 -6.33 -12.14
C TYR A 168 0.79 -6.02 -10.66
N MET A 169 1.46 -4.89 -10.35
CA MET A 169 1.71 -4.48 -8.97
C MET A 169 0.42 -4.22 -8.20
N MET A 170 -0.59 -3.61 -8.84
CA MET A 170 -1.87 -3.32 -8.20
C MET A 170 -2.66 -4.59 -7.88
N ALA A 171 -2.68 -5.57 -8.78
CA ALA A 171 -3.33 -6.86 -8.55
C ALA A 171 -2.61 -7.66 -7.43
N CYS A 172 -1.27 -7.65 -7.44
CA CYS A 172 -0.45 -8.18 -6.34
C CYS A 172 -0.79 -7.49 -5.00
N GLN A 173 -0.82 -6.16 -5.00
CA GLN A 173 -1.10 -5.36 -3.82
C GLN A 173 -2.50 -5.65 -3.28
N ALA A 174 -3.52 -5.71 -4.13
CA ALA A 174 -4.89 -6.04 -3.73
C ALA A 174 -4.97 -7.42 -3.07
N SER A 175 -4.25 -8.41 -3.60
CA SER A 175 -4.16 -9.76 -3.05
C SER A 175 -3.47 -9.79 -1.67
N ALA A 176 -2.31 -9.14 -1.55
CA ALA A 176 -1.57 -9.06 -0.28
C ALA A 176 -2.34 -8.33 0.84
N ILE A 177 -3.21 -7.40 0.45
CA ILE A 177 -4.04 -6.58 1.34
C ILE A 177 -5.31 -7.31 1.77
N SER A 178 -5.99 -8.00 0.84
CA SER A 178 -7.21 -8.77 1.10
C SER A 178 -6.95 -10.13 1.76
N GLY A 179 -5.71 -10.62 1.72
CA GLY A 179 -5.38 -11.96 2.20
C GLY A 179 -5.82 -13.07 1.24
N THR A 180 -6.24 -12.72 0.01
CA THR A 180 -6.56 -13.70 -1.02
C THR A 180 -5.33 -14.03 -1.85
N SER A 181 -5.27 -15.25 -2.38
CA SER A 181 -4.26 -15.59 -3.40
C SER A 181 -4.46 -14.75 -4.66
N PRO A 182 -3.37 -14.36 -5.36
CA PRO A 182 -3.48 -13.69 -6.65
C PRO A 182 -4.26 -14.52 -7.68
N ALA A 183 -4.96 -13.82 -8.58
CA ALA A 183 -5.72 -14.45 -9.65
C ALA A 183 -4.84 -15.02 -10.81
N PHE A 184 -3.51 -14.99 -10.65
CA PHE A 184 -2.52 -15.35 -11.66
C PHE A 184 -1.24 -15.85 -10.99
N ASP A 185 -0.38 -16.53 -11.75
CA ASP A 185 0.95 -16.94 -11.28
C ASP A 185 1.92 -15.75 -11.30
N LEU A 186 2.53 -15.43 -10.16
CA LEU A 186 3.49 -14.32 -10.01
C LEU A 186 4.71 -14.46 -10.93
N TYR A 187 5.04 -15.68 -11.32
CA TYR A 187 6.20 -16.00 -12.15
C TYR A 187 5.80 -16.66 -13.47
N ASP A 188 4.59 -16.35 -13.96
CA ASP A 188 4.11 -16.88 -15.23
C ASP A 188 5.14 -16.62 -16.35
N PRO A 189 5.68 -17.70 -16.98
CA PRO A 189 6.71 -17.56 -18.01
C PRO A 189 6.21 -16.85 -19.27
N TRP A 190 4.89 -16.73 -19.45
CA TRP A 190 4.28 -15.99 -20.54
C TRP A 190 4.30 -14.48 -20.33
N PHE A 191 4.62 -13.99 -19.13
CA PHE A 191 4.79 -12.57 -18.85
C PHE A 191 6.17 -12.11 -19.32
N VAL A 192 6.31 -11.91 -20.63
CA VAL A 192 7.58 -11.58 -21.30
C VAL A 192 7.84 -10.08 -21.46
N THR A 193 6.90 -9.24 -21.01
CA THR A 193 7.03 -7.77 -21.10
C THR A 193 8.25 -7.25 -20.34
N PRO A 194 9.19 -6.55 -21.01
CA PRO A 194 10.39 -6.04 -20.35
C PRO A 194 10.07 -5.09 -19.18
N TYR A 195 10.89 -5.12 -18.14
CA TYR A 195 10.81 -4.14 -17.06
C TYR A 195 11.19 -2.75 -17.58
N PRO A 196 10.39 -1.70 -17.29
CA PRO A 196 10.84 -0.34 -17.47
C PRO A 196 12.10 -0.06 -16.63
N GLU A 197 12.92 0.89 -17.08
CA GLU A 197 14.18 1.21 -16.42
C GLU A 197 13.97 1.57 -14.94
N GLY A 198 14.66 0.87 -14.03
CA GLY A 198 14.56 1.08 -12.58
C GLY A 198 13.35 0.44 -11.89
N TRP A 199 12.48 -0.30 -12.59
CA TRP A 199 11.27 -0.89 -11.99
C TRP A 199 11.50 -2.27 -11.38
N LYS A 200 12.50 -3.02 -11.84
CA LYS A 200 12.74 -4.42 -11.45
C LYS A 200 12.68 -4.63 -9.92
N LEU A 201 13.41 -3.83 -9.16
CA LEU A 201 13.47 -3.96 -7.70
C LEU A 201 12.10 -3.81 -7.02
N VAL A 202 11.26 -2.86 -7.46
CA VAL A 202 9.94 -2.68 -6.85
C VAL A 202 8.96 -3.79 -7.23
N ILE A 203 9.10 -4.37 -8.42
CA ILE A 203 8.31 -5.54 -8.84
C ILE A 203 8.69 -6.76 -7.99
N GLU A 204 9.98 -7.05 -7.86
CA GLU A 204 10.48 -8.16 -7.04
C GLU A 204 10.10 -7.99 -5.57
N ALA A 205 10.21 -6.77 -5.02
CA ALA A 205 9.74 -6.45 -3.68
C ALA A 205 8.22 -6.69 -3.51
N GLN A 206 7.42 -6.37 -4.53
CA GLN A 206 5.98 -6.61 -4.52
C GLN A 206 5.65 -8.11 -4.60
N GLN A 207 6.37 -8.89 -5.40
CA GLN A 207 6.22 -10.35 -5.49
C GLN A 207 6.48 -11.00 -4.12
N VAL A 208 7.63 -10.71 -3.52
CA VAL A 208 8.01 -11.30 -2.23
C VAL A 208 7.06 -10.87 -1.09
N LEU A 209 6.51 -9.65 -1.15
CA LEU A 209 5.47 -9.21 -0.22
C LEU A 209 4.19 -10.05 -0.35
N VAL A 210 3.76 -10.38 -1.57
CA VAL A 210 2.61 -11.27 -1.81
C VAL A 210 2.91 -12.67 -1.31
N GLU A 211 4.06 -13.23 -1.66
CA GLU A 211 4.46 -14.57 -1.20
C GLU A 211 4.50 -14.66 0.33
N SER A 212 4.98 -13.61 1.00
CA SER A 212 4.99 -13.52 2.47
C SER A 212 3.58 -13.42 3.06
N ALA A 213 2.64 -12.77 2.35
CA ALA A 213 1.23 -12.70 2.76
C ALA A 213 0.51 -14.05 2.56
N VAL A 214 0.77 -14.73 1.43
CA VAL A 214 0.27 -16.08 1.16
C VAL A 214 0.82 -17.06 2.18
N PHE A 215 2.14 -17.05 2.43
CA PHE A 215 2.78 -17.84 3.49
C PHE A 215 2.07 -17.69 4.84
N ALA A 216 1.81 -16.45 5.26
CA ALA A 216 1.16 -16.19 6.54
C ALA A 216 -0.28 -16.73 6.59
N SER A 217 -0.99 -16.73 5.45
CA SER A 217 -2.37 -17.21 5.35
C SER A 217 -2.43 -18.75 5.27
N ASP A 218 -1.50 -19.36 4.53
CA ASP A 218 -1.36 -20.81 4.45
C ASP A 218 -0.95 -21.42 5.79
N LEU A 219 -0.08 -20.73 6.53
CA LEU A 219 0.33 -21.13 7.87
C LEU A 219 -0.84 -21.11 8.85
N ASP A 220 -1.65 -20.04 8.82
CA ASP A 220 -2.85 -19.91 9.62
C ASP A 220 -3.84 -21.06 9.33
N ARG A 221 -4.10 -21.35 8.04
CA ARG A 221 -4.92 -22.49 7.63
C ARG A 221 -4.35 -23.84 8.08
N THR A 222 -3.05 -24.07 7.91
CA THR A 222 -2.38 -25.32 8.35
C THR A 222 -2.57 -25.53 9.86
N MET A 223 -2.54 -24.46 10.64
CA MET A 223 -2.80 -24.49 12.08
C MET A 223 -4.26 -24.80 12.41
N HIS A 224 -5.22 -24.36 11.59
CA HIS A 224 -6.64 -24.69 11.75
C HIS A 224 -6.98 -26.13 11.36
N GLU A 225 -6.36 -26.64 10.30
CA GLU A 225 -6.67 -27.95 9.72
C GLU A 225 -5.85 -29.09 10.36
N ALA A 226 -4.88 -28.75 11.24
CA ALA A 226 -3.91 -29.68 11.83
C ALA A 226 -3.14 -30.50 10.77
N ASP A 227 -2.86 -29.84 9.64
CA ASP A 227 -2.20 -30.40 8.46
C ASP A 227 -0.68 -30.50 8.62
N ASP A 228 -0.02 -31.16 7.66
CA ASP A 228 1.45 -31.28 7.66
C ASP A 228 2.12 -29.91 7.55
N ALA A 229 2.84 -29.52 8.60
CA ALA A 229 3.58 -28.27 8.68
C ALA A 229 5.08 -28.41 8.33
N SER A 230 5.50 -29.54 7.75
CA SER A 230 6.90 -29.79 7.37
C SER A 230 7.47 -28.75 6.38
N TRP A 231 6.60 -28.11 5.60
CA TRP A 231 6.96 -27.10 4.59
C TRP A 231 7.37 -25.74 5.19
N VAL A 232 6.89 -25.43 6.40
CA VAL A 232 6.94 -24.08 7.00
C VAL A 232 8.38 -23.61 7.17
N SER A 233 9.23 -24.45 7.76
CA SER A 233 10.62 -24.08 8.07
C SER A 233 11.42 -23.75 6.81
N LYS A 234 11.42 -24.67 5.83
CA LYS A 234 12.12 -24.49 4.57
C LYS A 234 11.61 -23.26 3.80
N ARG A 235 10.29 -23.05 3.75
CA ARG A 235 9.72 -21.92 3.02
C ARG A 235 10.03 -20.59 3.71
N MET A 236 10.02 -20.56 5.04
CA MET A 236 10.35 -19.36 5.81
C MET A 236 11.81 -18.94 5.62
N GLU A 237 12.76 -19.89 5.66
CA GLU A 237 14.18 -19.62 5.38
C GLU A 237 14.42 -19.13 3.94
N GLU A 238 13.73 -19.73 2.96
CA GLU A 238 13.81 -19.29 1.56
C GLU A 238 13.35 -17.84 1.40
N LEU A 239 12.18 -17.50 1.95
CA LEU A 239 11.64 -16.15 1.87
C LEU A 239 12.53 -15.15 2.61
N ASP A 240 13.03 -15.47 3.81
CA ASP A 240 13.92 -14.57 4.54
C ASP A 240 15.23 -14.28 3.78
N ARG A 241 15.81 -15.31 3.15
CA ARG A 241 16.99 -15.15 2.29
C ARG A 241 16.69 -14.26 1.07
N GLN A 242 15.56 -14.48 0.41
CA GLN A 242 15.15 -13.66 -0.74
C GLN A 242 14.94 -12.20 -0.34
N ILE A 243 14.21 -11.94 0.75
CA ILE A 243 13.99 -10.58 1.26
C ILE A 243 15.31 -9.91 1.61
N SER A 244 16.22 -10.65 2.27
CA SER A 244 17.53 -10.13 2.67
C SER A 244 18.42 -9.79 1.46
N SER A 245 18.40 -10.62 0.42
CA SER A 245 19.10 -10.34 -0.84
C SER A 245 18.58 -9.07 -1.52
N LEU A 246 17.25 -8.91 -1.61
CA LEU A 246 16.64 -7.74 -2.23
C LEU A 246 16.90 -6.45 -1.43
N LEU A 247 16.87 -6.52 -0.10
CA LEU A 247 17.21 -5.38 0.76
C LEU A 247 18.68 -4.97 0.62
N PHE A 248 19.58 -5.94 0.44
CA PHE A 248 20.98 -5.65 0.14
C PHE A 248 21.13 -4.91 -1.20
N HIS A 249 20.46 -5.39 -2.26
CA HIS A 249 20.44 -4.71 -3.55
C HIS A 249 19.82 -3.30 -3.50
N SER A 250 18.82 -3.08 -2.65
CA SER A 250 18.22 -1.75 -2.44
C SER A 250 19.22 -0.74 -1.88
N ARG A 251 20.14 -1.19 -1.02
CA ARG A 251 21.15 -0.35 -0.35
C ARG A 251 22.40 -0.12 -1.20
N ASP A 252 22.76 -1.11 -2.02
CA ASP A 252 23.93 -1.04 -2.92
C ASP A 252 23.66 -0.29 -4.23
N ALA A 253 22.38 -0.05 -4.56
CA ALA A 253 22.03 0.77 -5.71
C ALA A 253 22.64 2.18 -5.55
N PRO A 254 23.44 2.67 -6.51
CA PRO A 254 24.05 3.97 -6.39
C PRO A 254 22.94 5.02 -6.18
N LEU A 255 23.12 5.85 -5.14
CA LEU A 255 22.39 7.12 -5.04
C LEU A 255 22.50 7.77 -6.41
N VAL A 256 21.36 8.05 -7.04
CA VAL A 256 21.27 8.78 -8.31
C VAL A 256 21.87 10.17 -8.10
N SER A 257 23.21 10.26 -8.10
CA SER A 257 24.06 11.45 -8.07
C SER A 257 25.52 11.02 -7.94
N GLN A 258 26.13 10.60 -9.05
CA GLN A 258 27.59 10.71 -9.26
C GLN A 258 27.95 11.39 -10.59
N MET A 259 27.04 12.20 -11.14
CA MET A 259 27.38 13.31 -12.03
C MET A 259 26.46 14.48 -11.68
N ALA A 260 27.02 15.70 -11.73
CA ALA A 260 26.51 16.97 -11.23
C ALA A 260 24.96 17.15 -11.17
N PRO A 261 24.43 17.85 -10.14
CA PRO A 261 23.00 18.06 -9.99
C PRO A 261 22.46 18.93 -11.14
N GLN A 262 21.89 18.27 -12.16
CA GLN A 262 20.85 18.91 -12.96
C GLN A 262 19.57 18.88 -12.13
N PRO A 263 18.86 20.00 -12.02
CA PRO A 263 17.68 20.09 -11.17
C PRO A 263 16.68 18.97 -11.51
N GLU A 264 16.35 18.20 -10.48
CA GLU A 264 15.91 16.81 -10.53
C GLU A 264 14.64 16.61 -11.40
N SER A 265 14.76 15.87 -12.50
CA SER A 265 13.64 15.47 -13.37
C SER A 265 12.56 14.70 -12.57
N ILE A 266 11.29 14.80 -13.00
CA ILE A 266 10.16 14.03 -12.44
C ILE A 266 10.46 12.52 -12.40
N GLU A 267 11.18 12.00 -13.41
CA GLU A 267 11.59 10.59 -13.46
C GLU A 267 12.61 10.25 -12.36
N CYS A 268 13.51 11.18 -12.00
CA CYS A 268 14.48 10.97 -10.91
C CYS A 268 13.76 10.89 -9.55
N MET A 269 12.87 11.84 -9.26
CA MET A 269 12.05 11.81 -8.04
C MET A 269 11.16 10.56 -7.96
N THR A 270 10.59 10.17 -9.10
CA THR A 270 9.79 8.94 -9.23
C THR A 270 10.63 7.71 -8.92
N SER A 271 11.81 7.58 -9.54
CA SER A 271 12.74 6.47 -9.30
C SER A 271 13.18 6.38 -7.84
N LYS A 272 13.45 7.52 -7.18
CA LYS A 272 13.74 7.57 -5.74
C LYS A 272 12.56 7.06 -4.91
N THR A 273 11.36 7.58 -5.17
CA THR A 273 10.14 7.17 -4.46
C THR A 273 9.83 5.68 -4.65
N MET A 274 10.06 5.14 -5.85
CA MET A 274 9.88 3.72 -6.13
C MET A 274 10.86 2.83 -5.37
N ARG A 275 12.10 3.27 -5.18
CA ARG A 275 13.07 2.58 -4.32
C ARG A 275 12.64 2.59 -2.86
N ASP A 276 12.21 3.74 -2.35
CA ASP A 276 11.68 3.84 -0.98
C ASP A 276 10.47 2.90 -0.79
N PHE A 277 9.57 2.83 -1.78
CA PHE A 277 8.45 1.89 -1.77
C PHE A 277 8.88 0.42 -1.82
N ALA A 278 9.91 0.08 -2.60
CA ALA A 278 10.45 -1.27 -2.62
C ALA A 278 10.98 -1.67 -1.23
N GLU A 279 11.75 -0.81 -0.58
CA GLU A 279 12.28 -1.07 0.76
C GLU A 279 11.18 -1.16 1.83
N ILE A 280 10.17 -0.29 1.77
CA ILE A 280 8.98 -0.39 2.64
C ILE A 280 8.25 -1.73 2.46
N LYS A 281 8.05 -2.18 1.20
CA LYS A 281 7.39 -3.46 0.90
C LYS A 281 8.22 -4.64 1.42
N LEU A 282 9.55 -4.62 1.25
CA LEU A 282 10.46 -5.65 1.76
C LEU A 282 10.47 -5.73 3.29
N HIS A 283 10.50 -4.59 3.99
CA HIS A 283 10.36 -4.60 5.45
C HIS A 283 8.99 -5.08 5.91
N THR A 284 7.93 -4.78 5.16
CA THR A 284 6.59 -5.31 5.46
C THR A 284 6.54 -6.82 5.26
N ALA A 285 7.22 -7.35 4.24
CA ALA A 285 7.38 -8.78 4.01
C ALA A 285 8.09 -9.46 5.19
N ARG A 286 9.19 -8.87 5.71
CA ARG A 286 9.87 -9.36 6.93
C ARG A 286 8.94 -9.42 8.13
N ILE A 287 8.14 -8.38 8.37
CA ILE A 287 7.17 -8.37 9.49
C ILE A 287 6.16 -9.50 9.30
N LYS A 288 5.58 -9.65 8.10
CA LYS A 288 4.60 -10.73 7.82
C LYS A 288 5.19 -12.12 8.04
N LEU A 289 6.45 -12.32 7.65
CA LEU A 289 7.16 -13.58 7.79
C LEU A 289 7.46 -13.91 9.27
N HIS A 290 8.04 -12.94 10.01
CA HIS A 290 8.56 -13.18 11.36
C HIS A 290 7.55 -12.97 12.50
N ARG A 291 6.40 -12.30 12.25
CA ARG A 291 5.46 -11.92 13.33
C ARG A 291 4.97 -13.10 14.16
N LEU A 292 4.76 -14.27 13.56
CA LEU A 292 4.29 -15.44 14.31
C LEU A 292 5.35 -15.91 15.30
N CYS A 293 6.58 -16.15 14.84
CA CYS A 293 7.70 -16.52 15.71
C CYS A 293 7.98 -15.43 16.75
N ALA A 294 7.93 -14.16 16.35
CA ALA A 294 8.19 -13.01 17.21
C ALA A 294 7.20 -12.90 18.38
N PHE A 295 5.93 -13.22 18.16
CA PHE A 295 4.85 -12.92 19.12
C PHE A 295 4.09 -14.15 19.62
N GLN A 296 4.55 -15.36 19.31
CA GLN A 296 3.95 -16.62 19.77
C GLN A 296 3.72 -16.67 21.29
N ASP A 297 4.62 -16.09 22.09
CA ASP A 297 4.56 -16.06 23.55
C ASP A 297 3.41 -15.19 24.09
N ILE A 298 3.13 -14.08 23.40
CA ILE A 298 2.00 -13.20 23.71
C ILE A 298 0.71 -13.88 23.26
N LEU A 299 0.71 -14.44 22.04
CA LEU A 299 -0.46 -15.08 21.44
C LEU A 299 -0.88 -16.29 22.28
N SER A 300 0.02 -17.24 22.56
CA SER A 300 -0.23 -18.47 23.33
C SER A 300 -0.69 -18.27 24.78
N GLY A 301 -0.84 -17.03 25.26
CA GLY A 301 -1.32 -16.74 26.61
C GLY A 301 -0.33 -17.13 27.72
N SER A 302 0.91 -17.48 27.37
CA SER A 302 1.99 -17.79 28.32
C SER A 302 2.32 -16.59 29.22
N ILE A 303 1.89 -15.39 28.80
CA ILE A 303 2.03 -14.14 29.52
C ILE A 303 0.66 -13.65 30.03
N ARG A 304 -0.15 -14.51 30.66
CA ARG A 304 -1.35 -14.08 31.41
C ARG A 304 -1.11 -14.20 32.91
N HIS A 305 -1.24 -13.08 33.62
CA HIS A 305 -1.34 -13.05 35.09
C HIS A 305 -2.81 -13.12 35.57
N PRO A 306 -3.08 -13.63 36.79
CA PRO A 306 -4.43 -13.96 37.26
C PRO A 306 -5.29 -12.79 37.77
N ASN A 307 -4.78 -11.55 37.80
CA ASN A 307 -5.45 -10.42 38.47
C ASN A 307 -5.84 -9.26 37.55
N VAL A 308 -5.81 -9.46 36.24
CA VAL A 308 -6.51 -8.58 35.31
C VAL A 308 -7.60 -9.42 34.66
N SER A 309 -8.81 -9.32 35.20
CA SER A 309 -9.99 -9.56 34.41
C SER A 309 -9.94 -8.58 33.24
N ILE A 310 -9.35 -9.01 32.13
CA ILE A 310 -9.70 -8.49 30.81
C ILE A 310 -11.23 -8.64 30.81
N PRO A 311 -12.02 -7.56 30.80
CA PRO A 311 -13.43 -7.72 30.55
C PRO A 311 -13.48 -8.36 29.17
N MET A 312 -13.74 -9.67 29.11
CA MET A 312 -14.32 -10.29 27.93
C MET A 312 -15.75 -9.75 27.86
N ASP A 313 -15.89 -8.45 27.65
CA ASP A 313 -17.05 -7.97 26.92
C ASP A 313 -16.80 -8.45 25.50
N SER A 314 -17.78 -9.16 24.95
CA SER A 314 -17.79 -9.73 23.59
C SER A 314 -17.52 -8.69 22.47
N ASN A 315 -17.27 -7.43 22.83
CA ASN A 315 -16.95 -6.27 22.01
C ASN A 315 -15.46 -5.84 22.10
N SER A 316 -14.59 -6.54 22.85
CA SER A 316 -13.21 -6.10 23.17
C SER A 316 -12.10 -6.89 22.48
N ARG A 317 -12.27 -7.30 21.22
CA ARG A 317 -11.14 -7.77 20.41
C ARG A 317 -10.26 -6.58 20.00
N MET A 318 -8.95 -6.79 19.96
CA MET A 318 -8.05 -5.96 19.17
C MET A 318 -8.35 -6.17 17.67
N ASP A 319 -9.52 -5.70 17.21
CA ASP A 319 -9.85 -5.56 15.79
C ASP A 319 -9.15 -4.32 15.22
N MET A 320 -7.81 -4.35 15.27
CA MET A 320 -7.03 -3.66 14.24
C MET A 320 -7.19 -4.50 12.99
N PRO A 321 -7.67 -3.95 11.86
CA PRO A 321 -8.20 -4.75 10.77
C PRO A 321 -7.15 -5.67 10.16
N LEU A 322 -7.12 -6.91 10.63
CA LEU A 322 -7.11 -8.09 9.76
C LEU A 322 -8.52 -8.31 9.15
N GLU A 323 -9.54 -7.58 9.62
CA GLU A 323 -10.82 -7.39 8.93
C GLU A 323 -10.64 -6.51 7.68
N MET A 324 -9.99 -7.09 6.68
CA MET A 324 -10.29 -6.81 5.28
C MET A 324 -10.62 -8.09 4.49
N SER A 325 -10.79 -9.21 5.20
CA SER A 325 -11.37 -10.46 4.73
C SER A 325 -12.61 -10.74 5.59
N ASN A 326 -13.77 -10.89 4.96
CA ASN A 326 -15.01 -11.28 5.64
C ASN A 326 -14.90 -12.73 6.11
N GLY A 327 -14.67 -12.95 7.41
CA GLY A 327 -14.74 -14.27 8.03
C GLY A 327 -14.93 -14.17 9.55
N PRO A 328 -15.94 -14.82 10.16
CA PRO A 328 -16.16 -14.80 11.59
C PRO A 328 -15.41 -15.94 12.26
N SER A 329 -14.32 -15.70 12.99
CA SER A 329 -13.92 -16.50 14.17
C SER A 329 -12.52 -16.14 14.71
N LEU A 330 -12.48 -15.61 15.93
CA LEU A 330 -11.31 -15.72 16.82
C LEU A 330 -11.78 -16.39 18.15
N VAL A 331 -12.98 -17.01 18.15
CA VAL A 331 -13.59 -17.64 19.35
C VAL A 331 -13.16 -19.10 19.48
N GLU A 332 -12.60 -19.71 18.43
CA GLU A 332 -12.06 -21.09 18.44
C GLU A 332 -10.56 -21.16 18.78
N ASP A 333 -9.94 -20.02 19.08
CA ASP A 333 -8.48 -19.83 19.13
C ASP A 333 -7.79 -20.61 20.28
N LEU A 334 -8.48 -20.91 21.38
CA LEU A 334 -7.87 -21.64 22.51
C LEU A 334 -7.39 -23.08 22.17
N SER A 335 -7.94 -23.72 21.13
CA SER A 335 -7.47 -25.05 20.69
C SER A 335 -6.28 -24.96 19.71
N LEU A 336 -6.21 -23.88 18.94
CA LEU A 336 -5.18 -23.58 17.94
C LEU A 336 -3.81 -23.26 18.58
N MET A 337 -3.82 -22.59 19.73
CA MET A 337 -2.61 -22.11 20.39
C MET A 337 -1.74 -23.23 20.98
N SER A 338 -2.33 -24.40 21.25
CA SER A 338 -1.59 -25.61 21.64
C SER A 338 -0.80 -26.24 20.48
N GLN A 339 -1.12 -25.85 19.23
CA GLN A 339 -0.50 -26.39 18.01
C GLN A 339 0.72 -25.57 17.55
N ILE A 340 0.79 -24.27 17.88
CA ILE A 340 1.96 -23.41 17.59
C ILE A 340 3.24 -23.99 18.20
N HIS A 341 3.14 -24.56 19.40
CA HIS A 341 4.27 -25.18 20.10
C HIS A 341 4.79 -26.47 19.42
N LYS A 342 4.05 -27.03 18.45
CA LYS A 342 4.46 -28.20 17.66
C LYS A 342 5.13 -27.83 16.33
N LEU A 343 5.08 -26.56 15.93
CA LEU A 343 5.72 -26.10 14.70
C LEU A 343 7.22 -25.97 14.94
N GLN A 344 8.01 -26.69 14.14
CA GLN A 344 9.46 -26.51 14.13
C GLN A 344 9.79 -25.23 13.35
N MET A 345 9.80 -24.10 14.05
CA MET A 345 10.17 -22.81 13.47
C MET A 345 11.70 -22.71 13.30
N PRO A 346 12.19 -22.18 12.17
CA PRO A 346 13.63 -22.03 11.92
C PRO A 346 14.25 -20.88 12.71
N PHE A 347 13.43 -19.93 13.18
CA PHE A 347 13.86 -18.76 13.94
C PHE A 347 13.27 -18.76 15.34
N THR A 348 14.07 -18.31 16.30
CA THR A 348 13.59 -18.10 17.67
C THR A 348 12.69 -16.88 17.77
N SER A 349 11.94 -16.81 18.87
CA SER A 349 11.11 -15.65 19.18
C SER A 349 11.92 -14.38 19.40
N GLU A 350 13.11 -14.49 19.98
CA GLU A 350 14.01 -13.35 20.21
C GLU A 350 14.56 -12.80 18.89
N GLU A 351 15.08 -13.67 18.02
CA GLU A 351 15.59 -13.28 16.70
C GLU A 351 14.48 -12.62 15.86
N SER A 352 13.31 -13.25 15.80
CA SER A 352 12.17 -12.73 15.05
C SER A 352 11.65 -11.40 15.60
N SER A 353 11.69 -11.20 16.93
CA SER A 353 11.34 -9.92 17.56
C SER A 353 12.30 -8.80 17.13
N LYS A 354 13.62 -9.08 17.10
CA LYS A 354 14.64 -8.13 16.63
C LYS A 354 14.44 -7.78 15.15
N VAL A 355 14.14 -8.78 14.31
CA VAL A 355 13.84 -8.58 12.89
C VAL A 355 12.61 -7.70 12.70
N CYS A 356 11.52 -7.98 13.42
CA CYS A 356 10.29 -7.19 13.37
C CYS A 356 10.51 -5.74 13.83
N LEU A 357 11.26 -5.54 14.92
CA LEU A 357 11.62 -4.21 15.42
C LEU A 357 12.39 -3.41 14.36
N HIS A 358 13.47 -3.99 13.84
CA HIS A 358 14.29 -3.33 12.83
C HIS A 358 13.47 -3.00 11.58
N ALA A 359 12.66 -3.95 11.09
CA ALA A 359 11.78 -3.72 9.94
C ALA A 359 10.78 -2.58 10.20
N ALA A 360 10.14 -2.55 11.37
CA ALA A 360 9.17 -1.51 11.71
C ALA A 360 9.81 -0.11 11.77
N LEU A 361 10.98 0.03 12.41
CA LEU A 361 11.70 1.31 12.49
C LEU A 361 12.16 1.83 11.12
N ASN A 362 12.60 0.94 10.23
CA ASN A 362 12.95 1.33 8.86
C ASN A 362 11.71 1.79 8.08
N ILE A 363 10.56 1.12 8.22
CA ILE A 363 9.30 1.59 7.61
C ILE A 363 8.96 3.01 8.09
N VAL A 364 9.02 3.26 9.41
CA VAL A 364 8.75 4.60 9.97
C VAL A 364 9.68 5.65 9.34
N THR A 365 10.98 5.35 9.29
CA THR A 365 11.98 6.25 8.72
C THR A 365 11.73 6.53 7.23
N LEU A 366 11.41 5.50 6.45
CA LEU A 366 11.15 5.63 5.02
C LEU A 366 9.86 6.42 4.77
N LEU A 367 8.79 6.17 5.54
CA LEU A 367 7.53 6.90 5.45
C LEU A 367 7.71 8.38 5.78
N ASP A 368 8.51 8.72 6.79
CA ASP A 368 8.78 10.12 7.14
C ASP A 368 9.68 10.83 6.11
N ASN A 369 10.47 10.07 5.35
CA ASN A 369 11.34 10.60 4.28
C ASN A 369 10.70 10.63 2.89
N LEU A 370 9.45 10.16 2.74
CA LEU A 370 8.75 10.21 1.45
C LEU A 370 8.66 11.65 0.93
N LEU A 371 8.98 11.83 -0.35
CA LEU A 371 8.97 13.12 -1.03
C LEU A 371 7.57 13.75 -1.06
N TYR A 372 7.52 15.07 -0.98
CA TYR A 372 6.30 15.83 -1.26
C TYR A 372 6.15 16.08 -2.76
N PRO A 373 4.92 16.11 -3.30
CA PRO A 373 4.69 16.49 -4.69
C PRO A 373 5.14 17.94 -4.89
N ASN A 374 6.09 18.18 -5.80
CA ASN A 374 6.43 19.52 -6.24
C ASN A 374 5.70 19.82 -7.56
N HIS A 375 4.82 20.82 -7.53
CA HIS A 375 3.99 21.19 -8.69
C HIS A 375 4.63 22.27 -9.58
N THR A 376 5.77 22.81 -9.17
CA THR A 376 6.46 23.90 -9.87
C THR A 376 7.83 23.42 -10.33
N SER A 377 8.06 23.49 -11.64
CA SER A 377 9.39 23.37 -12.26
C SER A 377 10.40 24.42 -11.74
N ASP A 378 9.95 25.38 -10.94
CA ASP A 378 10.77 26.40 -10.30
C ASP A 378 11.44 25.87 -9.02
N ILE A 379 12.73 25.59 -9.16
CA ILE A 379 13.68 25.13 -8.14
C ILE A 379 13.89 26.16 -7.01
N LEU A 380 13.35 27.38 -7.16
CA LEU A 380 13.61 28.50 -6.24
C LEU A 380 12.57 28.70 -5.13
N ALA A 381 11.48 27.93 -5.11
CA ALA A 381 10.57 27.92 -3.96
C ALA A 381 11.10 26.98 -2.87
N ASN A 382 12.18 27.41 -2.23
CA ASN A 382 12.68 26.81 -0.99
C ASN A 382 11.53 26.69 0.02
N THR A 383 11.36 25.49 0.58
CA THR A 383 10.68 25.20 1.88
C THR A 383 9.23 25.65 2.08
N GLN A 384 8.50 26.05 1.04
CA GLN A 384 7.04 26.15 1.12
C GLN A 384 6.45 24.85 0.60
N TYR A 385 6.50 23.81 1.45
CA TYR A 385 5.60 22.66 1.38
C TYR A 385 4.23 23.18 0.97
N ALA A 386 3.52 22.49 0.07
CA ALA A 386 2.15 22.82 -0.34
C ALA A 386 1.22 22.74 0.89
N ARG A 387 1.36 23.73 1.75
CA ARG A 387 0.64 23.95 2.97
C ARG A 387 -0.60 24.62 2.45
N GLY A 388 -1.72 23.91 2.52
CA GLY A 388 -3.01 24.57 2.28
C GLY A 388 -3.05 25.83 3.15
N GLY A 389 -3.75 26.87 2.74
CA GLY A 389 -4.02 28.09 3.52
C GLY A 389 -4.59 27.86 4.94
N SER A 390 -4.87 26.61 5.31
CA SER A 390 -5.14 26.15 6.69
C SER A 390 -3.90 25.77 7.52
N GLY A 391 -2.69 25.74 6.95
CA GLY A 391 -1.50 25.24 7.63
C GLY A 391 -1.27 23.72 7.50
N SER A 392 -2.18 22.99 6.85
CA SER A 392 -2.14 21.51 6.77
C SER A 392 -1.24 21.00 5.64
N GLU A 393 -0.42 19.98 5.94
CA GLU A 393 0.38 19.24 4.94
C GLU A 393 -0.57 18.40 4.07
N LEU A 394 -0.46 18.51 2.74
CA LEU A 394 -1.24 17.68 1.80
C LEU A 394 -0.65 16.26 1.68
N PRO A 395 -1.45 15.25 1.27
CA PRO A 395 -0.98 13.88 1.07
C PRO A 395 0.26 13.83 0.15
N ARG A 396 1.27 13.06 0.57
CA ARG A 396 2.58 13.04 -0.12
C ARG A 396 2.57 12.28 -1.45
N THR A 397 1.83 11.18 -1.54
CA THR A 397 1.72 10.35 -2.74
C THR A 397 0.33 9.68 -2.81
N MET A 398 0.08 8.78 -3.76
CA MET A 398 -1.09 7.90 -3.67
C MET A 398 -0.92 6.92 -2.48
N PRO A 399 -1.99 6.60 -1.73
CA PRO A 399 -1.96 5.82 -0.47
C PRO A 399 -1.67 4.31 -0.66
N THR A 400 -0.65 3.96 -1.44
CA THR A 400 -0.30 2.57 -1.77
C THR A 400 0.47 1.85 -0.66
N VAL A 401 1.12 2.60 0.26
CA VAL A 401 1.93 2.03 1.36
C VAL A 401 1.29 2.19 2.74
N VAL A 402 0.02 2.62 2.81
CA VAL A 402 -0.70 2.81 4.09
C VAL A 402 -0.77 1.53 4.89
N CYS A 403 -1.05 0.40 4.24
CA CYS A 403 -1.09 -0.90 4.91
C CYS A 403 0.28 -1.29 5.51
N CYS A 404 1.38 -0.89 4.88
CA CYS A 404 2.75 -1.13 5.37
C CYS A 404 2.97 -0.39 6.69
N GLY A 405 2.52 0.87 6.77
CA GLY A 405 2.50 1.64 8.02
C GLY A 405 1.70 0.92 9.12
N VAL A 406 0.50 0.44 8.82
CA VAL A 406 -0.32 -0.32 9.78
C VAL A 406 0.38 -1.60 10.26
N GLN A 407 1.01 -2.36 9.36
CA GLN A 407 1.77 -3.57 9.75
C GLN A 407 2.96 -3.24 10.66
N SER A 408 3.66 -2.13 10.40
CA SER A 408 4.74 -1.67 11.30
C SER A 408 4.20 -1.22 12.67
N SER A 409 3.04 -0.58 12.73
CA SER A 409 2.38 -0.24 14.00
C SER A 409 1.99 -1.48 14.79
N TYR A 410 1.42 -2.49 14.12
CA TYR A 410 1.10 -3.77 14.76
C TYR A 410 2.35 -4.39 15.41
N ALA A 411 3.46 -4.49 14.67
CA ALA A 411 4.71 -5.03 15.21
C ALA A 411 5.20 -4.25 16.44
N MET A 412 5.17 -2.92 16.41
CA MET A 412 5.58 -2.08 17.55
C MET A 412 4.64 -2.21 18.76
N LEU A 413 3.32 -2.33 18.55
CA LEU A 413 2.37 -2.58 19.63
C LEU A 413 2.64 -3.94 20.28
N MET A 414 2.86 -5.00 19.49
CA MET A 414 3.19 -6.33 20.01
C MET A 414 4.54 -6.34 20.75
N LEU A 415 5.54 -5.61 20.28
CA LEU A 415 6.81 -5.43 20.99
C LEU A 415 6.64 -4.65 22.30
N GLY A 416 5.75 -3.65 22.33
CA GLY A 416 5.37 -2.93 23.55
C GLY A 416 4.74 -3.85 24.58
N LEU A 417 3.81 -4.71 24.15
CA LEU A 417 3.19 -5.76 24.97
C LEU A 417 4.25 -6.72 25.54
N LYS A 418 5.19 -7.17 24.70
CA LYS A 418 6.30 -8.05 25.11
C LYS A 418 7.21 -7.38 26.15
N ALA A 419 7.56 -6.11 25.94
CA ALA A 419 8.39 -5.37 26.88
C ALA A 419 7.68 -5.18 28.24
N ARG A 420 6.38 -4.87 28.23
CA ARG A 420 5.56 -4.77 29.44
C ARG A 420 5.50 -6.10 30.19
N ALA A 421 5.29 -7.19 29.48
CA ALA A 421 5.28 -8.53 30.04
C ALA A 421 6.56 -8.87 30.81
N ILE A 422 7.72 -8.60 30.20
CA ILE A 422 9.03 -8.83 30.82
C ILE A 422 9.20 -7.98 32.09
N GLN A 423 8.73 -6.73 32.07
CA GLN A 423 8.77 -5.84 33.24
C GLN A 423 7.98 -6.40 34.45
N HIS A 424 6.87 -7.10 34.22
CA HIS A 424 6.01 -7.63 35.29
C HIS A 424 6.33 -9.06 35.73
N THR A 425 6.96 -9.88 34.87
CA THR A 425 7.18 -11.31 35.14
C THR A 425 8.35 -11.56 36.11
N THR A 426 9.22 -10.57 36.33
CA THR A 426 10.46 -10.76 37.10
C THR A 426 10.61 -9.74 38.24
N PRO A 427 9.82 -9.82 39.33
CA PRO A 427 9.87 -8.85 40.41
C PRO A 427 11.14 -8.90 41.28
N GLY A 428 12.10 -9.81 40.99
CA GLY A 428 13.24 -10.08 41.87
C GLY A 428 14.64 -10.12 41.24
N ASP A 429 14.77 -10.22 39.90
CA ASP A 429 16.06 -10.47 39.23
C ASP A 429 16.43 -9.44 38.14
N ILE A 430 15.54 -8.50 37.79
CA ILE A 430 15.85 -7.47 36.79
C ILE A 430 16.57 -6.31 37.48
N SER A 431 17.77 -5.98 37.00
CA SER A 431 18.53 -4.84 37.53
C SER A 431 17.78 -3.51 37.26
N ALA A 432 17.97 -2.50 38.10
CA ALA A 432 17.39 -1.17 37.88
C ALA A 432 17.77 -0.56 36.51
N LEU A 433 18.92 -0.99 35.95
CA LEU A 433 19.39 -0.58 34.63
C LEU A 433 18.55 -1.20 33.51
N ASP A 434 18.17 -2.48 33.64
CA ASP A 434 17.34 -3.20 32.66
C ASP A 434 15.88 -2.70 32.69
N THR A 435 15.34 -2.36 33.87
CA THR A 435 14.01 -1.73 33.97
C THR A 435 13.98 -0.36 33.29
N THR A 436 15.07 0.41 33.41
CA THR A 436 15.21 1.72 32.76
C THR A 436 15.34 1.56 31.26
N SER A 437 16.16 0.61 30.79
CA SER A 437 16.31 0.28 29.38
C SER A 437 14.99 -0.14 28.72
N LEU A 438 14.19 -0.99 29.37
CA LEU A 438 12.87 -1.39 28.85
C LEU A 438 11.86 -0.23 28.85
N SER A 439 11.93 0.67 29.82
CA SER A 439 11.11 1.89 29.84
C SER A 439 11.46 2.82 28.68
N ASP A 440 12.74 3.05 28.43
CA ASP A 440 13.21 3.88 27.33
C ASP A 440 12.89 3.26 25.96
N PHE A 441 13.04 1.94 25.83
CA PHE A 441 12.59 1.20 24.65
C PHE A 441 11.09 1.39 24.39
N ARG A 442 10.23 1.29 25.42
CA ARG A 442 8.78 1.54 25.26
C ARG A 442 8.48 2.99 24.85
N LYS A 443 9.23 3.97 25.35
CA LYS A 443 9.09 5.38 24.91
C LYS A 443 9.47 5.54 23.44
N GLU A 444 10.51 4.85 22.98
CA GLU A 444 10.92 4.85 21.57
C GLU A 444 9.84 4.25 20.67
N LEU A 445 9.26 3.11 21.06
CA LEU A 445 8.12 2.51 20.35
C LEU A 445 6.92 3.48 20.28
N TYR A 446 6.57 4.11 21.41
CA TYR A 446 5.50 5.10 21.46
C TYR A 446 5.76 6.29 20.52
N HIS A 447 7.00 6.81 20.51
CA HIS A 447 7.38 7.91 19.63
C HIS A 447 7.22 7.53 18.14
N ASN A 448 7.74 6.37 17.75
CA ASN A 448 7.65 5.87 16.37
C ASN A 448 6.20 5.58 15.95
N LEU A 449 5.37 5.04 16.86
CA LEU A 449 3.93 4.88 16.63
C LEU A 449 3.23 6.22 16.35
N ARG A 450 3.58 7.29 17.09
CA ARG A 450 3.05 8.63 16.84
C ARG A 450 3.51 9.21 15.50
N LEU A 451 4.70 8.88 15.01
CA LEU A 451 5.13 9.25 13.65
C LEU A 451 4.24 8.58 12.58
N ILE A 452 3.87 7.32 12.77
CA ILE A 452 2.92 6.65 11.85
C ILE A 452 1.54 7.28 11.92
N VAL A 453 1.05 7.62 13.11
CA VAL A 453 -0.23 8.35 13.24
C VAL A 453 -0.18 9.66 12.47
N LYS A 454 0.89 10.46 12.62
CA LYS A 454 1.07 11.69 11.85
C LYS A 454 1.04 11.43 10.33
N PHE A 455 1.70 10.36 9.88
CA PHE A 455 1.66 9.93 8.48
C PHE A 455 0.22 9.59 8.04
N LEU A 456 -0.53 8.80 8.80
CA LEU A 456 -1.92 8.45 8.46
C LEU A 456 -2.83 9.67 8.48
N GLU A 457 -2.64 10.58 9.43
CA GLU A 457 -3.38 11.84 9.53
C GLU A 457 -3.17 12.74 8.32
N ASN A 458 -1.96 12.75 7.74
CA ASN A 458 -1.69 13.47 6.48
C ASN A 458 -2.56 12.94 5.32
N TYR A 459 -2.72 11.63 5.19
CA TYR A 459 -3.60 11.04 4.16
C TYR A 459 -5.09 11.19 4.49
N SER A 460 -5.46 11.13 5.77
CA SER A 460 -6.85 11.25 6.24
C SER A 460 -7.53 12.57 5.87
N ILE A 461 -6.73 13.60 5.55
CA ILE A 461 -7.21 14.89 5.04
C ILE A 461 -8.03 14.71 3.74
N ALA A 462 -7.64 13.74 2.91
CA ALA A 462 -8.30 13.42 1.66
C ALA A 462 -9.08 12.10 1.71
N PHE A 463 -8.55 11.10 2.40
CA PHE A 463 -9.03 9.72 2.31
C PHE A 463 -9.70 9.27 3.61
N GLU A 464 -11.03 9.12 3.57
CA GLU A 464 -11.82 8.92 4.79
C GLU A 464 -11.62 7.57 5.47
N ALA A 465 -11.42 6.48 4.71
CA ALA A 465 -11.18 5.18 5.34
C ALA A 465 -9.85 5.16 6.13
N ILE A 466 -8.87 5.95 5.70
CA ILE A 466 -7.60 6.11 6.42
C ILE A 466 -7.79 6.84 7.76
N GLN A 467 -8.76 7.76 7.86
CA GLN A 467 -9.11 8.36 9.16
C GLN A 467 -9.54 7.28 10.16
N GLY A 468 -10.42 6.37 9.75
CA GLY A 468 -10.86 5.26 10.60
C GLY A 468 -9.71 4.36 11.06
N ILE A 469 -8.73 4.10 10.19
CA ILE A 469 -7.51 3.36 10.55
C ILE A 469 -6.68 4.13 11.59
N SER A 470 -6.48 5.44 11.38
CA SER A 470 -5.73 6.31 12.31
C SER A 470 -6.38 6.38 13.69
N ASP A 471 -7.71 6.51 13.74
CA ASP A 471 -8.47 6.56 14.99
C ASP A 471 -8.35 5.27 15.79
N LYS A 472 -8.48 4.11 15.12
CA LYS A 472 -8.28 2.80 15.75
C LYS A 472 -6.84 2.64 16.27
N LEU A 473 -5.85 3.06 15.49
CA LEU A 473 -4.45 2.99 15.90
C LEU A 473 -4.18 3.87 17.13
N ASN A 474 -4.70 5.11 17.16
CA ASN A 474 -4.59 5.99 18.32
C ASN A 474 -5.20 5.35 19.58
N GLN A 475 -6.39 4.76 19.46
CA GLN A 475 -7.01 4.05 20.58
C GLN A 475 -6.16 2.87 21.08
N ALA A 476 -5.55 2.10 20.17
CA ALA A 476 -4.67 1.00 20.54
C ALA A 476 -3.39 1.49 21.25
N ILE A 477 -2.80 2.59 20.77
CA ILE A 477 -1.62 3.21 21.40
C ILE A 477 -1.97 3.70 22.81
N ASP A 478 -3.09 4.42 22.96
CA ASP A 478 -3.48 4.99 24.25
C ASP A 478 -3.75 3.89 25.27
N ARG A 479 -4.40 2.78 24.85
CA ARG A 479 -4.61 1.60 25.71
C ARG A 479 -3.32 0.90 26.13
N GLU A 480 -2.28 0.93 25.30
CA GLU A 480 -1.04 0.19 25.60
C GLU A 480 -0.01 1.01 26.38
N PHE A 481 0.05 2.31 26.14
CA PHE A 481 1.11 3.18 26.65
C PHE A 481 0.63 4.25 27.64
N LEU A 482 -0.67 4.54 27.70
CA LEU A 482 -1.23 5.61 28.55
C LEU A 482 -2.25 5.11 29.59
N ALA A 483 -2.76 3.89 29.45
CA ALA A 483 -3.54 3.18 30.48
C ALA A 483 -2.59 2.43 31.43
#